data_AF-A0AAV3S8P5-F1
#
_entry.id   AF-A0AAV3S8P5-F1
#
_cell.length_a   1.000
_cell.length_b   1.000
_cell.length_c   1.000
_cell.angle_alpha   90.00
_cell.angle_beta   90.00
_cell.angle_gamma   90.00
#
_symmetry.space_group_name_H-M   'P 1'
#
loop_
_entity.id
_entity.type
_entity.pdbx_description
1 polymer ?
#
loop_
_entity_poly.entity_id
_entity_poly.type
_entity_poly.pdbx_seq_one_letter_code
_entity_poly.pdbx_strand_id
1 'polypeptide(L)'
;MSSETADLQTRLEAIKQEHRRRHLSDELDELAETMEETILQRVLAKAFFKEDVEIEHETRKEVQEVLELLERGQYEAVEERLDALKSDVDTAETLVQNRIQELRLKHNSTVTAMRRLNERVERVSSMRLKMLEGLLNDWRWKEQVYMGDEDANLDTLKENAREYGEDMRSAFDELKEELFGAYPDEIRDLIYRMIEDERLSYADLTDDQRRLLAESDIREYIELTLS
;
A
#
# COMPACT_ATOMS: atom_id res chain seq x y z
N MET A 1 -44.28 38.21 26.65
CA MET A 1 -44.72 36.87 26.20
C MET A 1 -44.28 36.53 24.78
N SER A 2 -44.59 37.30 23.73
CA SER A 2 -44.16 36.96 22.34
C SER A 2 -42.71 37.33 21.98
N SER A 3 -42.08 38.33 22.63
CA SER A 3 -40.68 38.67 22.32
C SER A 3 -39.67 37.74 23.00
N GLU A 4 -39.98 37.22 24.19
CA GLU A 4 -39.12 36.25 24.91
C GLU A 4 -39.13 34.87 24.25
N THR A 5 -40.25 34.47 23.65
CA THR A 5 -40.34 33.22 22.87
C THR A 5 -39.63 33.32 21.53
N ALA A 6 -39.67 34.47 20.85
CA ALA A 6 -38.89 34.71 19.64
C ALA A 6 -37.36 34.74 19.93
N ASP A 7 -36.95 35.31 21.07
CA ASP A 7 -35.55 35.31 21.52
C ASP A 7 -35.06 33.89 21.87
N LEU A 8 -35.89 33.08 22.55
CA LEU A 8 -35.58 31.67 22.82
C LEU A 8 -35.50 30.81 21.56
N GLN A 9 -36.41 31.00 20.60
CA GLN A 9 -36.39 30.27 19.33
C GLN A 9 -35.13 30.59 18.53
N THR A 10 -34.78 31.89 18.42
CA THR A 10 -33.57 32.33 17.72
C THR A 10 -32.31 31.76 18.36
N ARG A 11 -32.23 31.74 19.71
CA ARG A 11 -31.11 31.13 20.44
C ARG A 11 -31.05 29.61 20.25
N LEU A 12 -32.19 28.93 20.26
CA LEU A 12 -32.25 27.50 20.02
C LEU A 12 -31.79 27.15 18.60
N GLU A 13 -32.22 27.91 17.59
CA GLU A 13 -31.78 27.75 16.20
C GLU A 13 -30.27 27.99 16.06
N ALA A 14 -29.72 29.02 16.72
CA ALA A 14 -28.28 29.26 16.73
C ALA A 14 -27.48 28.11 17.36
N ILE A 15 -27.92 27.59 18.52
CA ILE A 15 -27.27 26.43 19.17
C ILE A 15 -27.34 25.19 18.28
N LYS A 16 -28.49 24.94 17.64
CA LYS A 16 -28.65 23.81 16.70
C LYS A 16 -27.72 23.94 15.50
N GLN A 17 -27.61 25.12 14.91
CA GLN A 17 -26.70 25.37 13.79
C GLN A 17 -25.23 25.20 14.19
N GLU A 18 -24.84 25.68 15.37
CA GLU A 18 -23.49 25.48 15.89
C GLU A 18 -23.16 24.00 16.09
N HIS A 19 -24.08 23.25 16.70
CA HIS A 19 -23.91 21.80 16.88
C HIS A 19 -23.81 21.07 15.53
N ARG A 20 -24.65 21.44 14.55
CA ARG A 20 -24.63 20.86 13.19
C ARG A 20 -23.29 21.10 12.50
N ARG A 21 -22.74 22.32 12.62
CA ARG A 21 -21.42 22.65 12.07
C ARG A 21 -20.27 21.88 12.74
N ARG A 22 -20.33 21.68 14.06
CA ARG A 22 -19.32 20.87 14.75
C ARG A 22 -19.38 19.42 14.29
N HIS A 23 -20.56 18.83 14.26
CA HIS A 23 -20.72 17.46 13.76
C HIS A 23 -20.20 17.31 12.33
N LEU A 24 -20.53 18.25 11.45
CA LEU A 24 -20.02 18.27 10.08
C LEU A 24 -18.49 18.37 10.03
N SER A 25 -17.88 19.16 10.92
CA SER A 25 -16.42 19.24 11.03
C SER A 25 -15.83 17.89 11.42
N ASP A 26 -16.37 17.27 12.48
CA ASP A 26 -15.88 15.98 12.98
C ASP A 26 -15.94 14.91 11.87
N GLU A 27 -17.03 14.88 11.10
CA GLU A 27 -17.19 13.95 9.99
C GLU A 27 -16.27 14.21 8.80
N LEU A 28 -15.93 15.46 8.53
CA LEU A 28 -14.96 15.83 7.51
C LEU A 28 -13.52 15.53 7.95
N ASP A 29 -13.22 15.64 9.25
CA ASP A 29 -11.93 15.28 9.82
C ASP A 29 -11.70 13.76 9.73
N GLU A 30 -12.69 12.94 10.07
CA GLU A 30 -12.65 11.49 9.87
C GLU A 30 -12.42 11.11 8.40
N LEU A 31 -13.14 11.77 7.48
CA LEU A 31 -12.98 11.55 6.05
C LEU A 31 -11.58 11.93 5.56
N ALA A 32 -11.05 13.06 6.05
CA ALA A 32 -9.71 13.53 5.73
C ALA A 32 -8.64 12.54 6.22
N GLU A 33 -8.80 11.97 7.41
CA GLU A 33 -7.92 10.92 7.94
C GLU A 33 -7.91 9.68 7.03
N THR A 34 -9.09 9.17 6.64
CA THR A 34 -9.18 8.03 5.71
C THR A 34 -8.50 8.33 4.37
N MET A 35 -8.71 9.53 3.82
CA MET A 35 -8.08 9.95 2.57
C MET A 35 -6.56 10.09 2.70
N GLU A 36 -6.08 10.68 3.80
CA GLU A 36 -4.66 10.81 4.10
C GLU A 36 -4.01 9.41 4.14
N GLU A 37 -4.54 8.50 4.95
CA GLU A 37 -4.00 7.15 5.08
C GLU A 37 -4.00 6.42 3.74
N THR A 38 -5.07 6.57 2.95
CA THR A 38 -5.17 6.00 1.60
C THR A 38 -4.07 6.56 0.70
N ILE A 39 -3.80 7.86 0.73
CA ILE A 39 -2.72 8.49 -0.04
C ILE A 39 -1.35 7.98 0.40
N LEU A 40 -1.09 7.92 1.70
CA LEU A 40 0.19 7.47 2.27
C LEU A 40 0.48 6.02 1.91
N GLN A 41 -0.51 5.13 2.03
CA GLN A 41 -0.40 3.74 1.62
C GLN A 41 -0.08 3.59 0.12
N ARG A 42 -0.70 4.40 -0.74
CA ARG A 42 -0.40 4.41 -2.18
C ARG A 42 1.03 4.85 -2.46
N VAL A 43 1.51 5.89 -1.79
CA VAL A 43 2.88 6.39 -1.95
C VAL A 43 3.89 5.33 -1.53
N LEU A 44 3.69 4.70 -0.37
CA LEU A 44 4.52 3.61 0.13
C LEU A 44 4.49 2.42 -0.84
N ALA A 45 3.30 1.96 -1.24
CA ALA A 45 3.14 0.84 -2.15
C ALA A 45 3.83 1.10 -3.50
N LYS A 46 3.73 2.32 -4.03
CA LYS A 46 4.44 2.72 -5.25
C LYS A 46 5.96 2.70 -5.08
N ALA A 47 6.46 3.20 -3.97
CA ALA A 47 7.88 3.19 -3.66
C ALA A 47 8.44 1.76 -3.55
N PHE A 48 7.74 0.90 -2.82
CA PHE A 48 8.16 -0.47 -2.54
C PHE A 48 7.96 -1.41 -3.73
N PHE A 49 6.74 -1.50 -4.25
CA PHE A 49 6.37 -2.48 -5.29
C PHE A 49 6.65 -1.98 -6.71
N LYS A 50 6.92 -0.69 -6.90
CA LYS A 50 7.03 -0.03 -8.22
C LYS A 50 5.75 -0.13 -9.06
N GLU A 51 4.60 -0.26 -8.40
CA GLU A 51 3.28 -0.29 -9.03
C GLU A 51 2.44 0.90 -8.56
N ASP A 52 1.78 1.59 -9.50
CA ASP A 52 0.86 2.67 -9.16
C ASP A 52 -0.50 2.08 -8.82
N VAL A 53 -0.98 2.34 -7.61
CA VAL A 53 -2.33 1.99 -7.19
C VAL A 53 -3.18 3.22 -7.47
N GLU A 54 -4.12 3.13 -8.41
CA GLU A 54 -4.94 4.28 -8.81
C GLU A 54 -6.14 4.50 -7.89
N ILE A 55 -6.57 5.75 -7.78
CA ILE A 55 -7.88 6.14 -7.22
C ILE A 55 -8.73 6.61 -8.39
N GLU A 56 -9.99 6.19 -8.41
CA GLU A 56 -10.96 6.56 -9.44
C GLU A 56 -11.07 8.08 -9.61
N HIS A 57 -11.23 8.52 -10.86
CA HIS A 57 -11.33 9.94 -11.19
C HIS A 57 -12.56 10.60 -10.55
N GLU A 58 -13.67 9.87 -10.42
CA GLU A 58 -14.92 10.43 -9.89
C GLU A 58 -14.80 10.78 -8.41
N THR A 59 -14.18 9.92 -7.59
CA THR A 59 -13.91 10.22 -6.16
C THR A 59 -13.11 11.51 -5.99
N ARG A 60 -12.11 11.77 -6.85
CA ARG A 60 -11.33 13.02 -6.78
C ARG A 60 -12.16 14.25 -7.13
N LYS A 61 -13.09 14.09 -8.07
CA LYS A 61 -13.99 15.17 -8.49
C LYS A 61 -14.99 15.48 -7.38
N GLU A 62 -15.57 14.47 -6.73
CA GLU A 62 -16.50 14.67 -5.61
C GLU A 62 -15.83 15.36 -4.41
N VAL A 63 -14.59 14.98 -4.06
CA VAL A 63 -13.78 15.71 -3.05
C VAL A 63 -13.63 17.18 -3.44
N GLN A 64 -13.25 17.46 -4.68
CA GLN A 64 -13.05 18.84 -5.15
C GLN A 64 -14.34 19.65 -5.10
N GLU A 65 -15.48 19.06 -5.48
CA GLU A 65 -16.79 19.70 -5.39
C GLU A 65 -17.16 20.04 -3.93
N VAL A 66 -16.90 19.13 -2.98
CA VAL A 66 -17.12 19.38 -1.55
C VAL A 66 -16.20 20.50 -1.01
N LEU A 67 -14.93 20.55 -1.41
CA LEU A 67 -14.02 21.64 -1.05
C LEU A 67 -14.52 23.00 -1.55
N GLU A 68 -15.01 23.08 -2.80
CA GLU A 68 -15.59 24.32 -3.33
C GLU A 68 -16.84 24.78 -2.54
N LEU A 69 -17.67 23.84 -2.08
CA LEU A 69 -18.84 24.15 -1.25
C LEU A 69 -18.42 24.67 0.13
N LEU A 70 -17.38 24.10 0.74
CA LEU A 70 -16.81 24.55 2.00
C LEU A 70 -16.23 25.97 1.89
N GLU A 71 -15.47 26.26 0.82
CA GLU A 71 -14.93 27.60 0.56
C GLU A 71 -16.02 28.67 0.41
N ARG A 72 -17.17 28.29 -0.17
CA ARG A 72 -18.34 29.16 -0.33
C ARG A 72 -19.22 29.23 0.93
N GLY A 73 -18.87 28.51 2.00
CA GLY A 73 -19.64 28.45 3.25
C GLY A 73 -21.00 27.77 3.12
N GLN A 74 -21.17 26.88 2.12
CA GLN A 74 -22.42 26.20 1.80
C GLN A 74 -22.59 24.89 2.60
N TYR A 75 -22.53 24.99 3.94
CA TYR A 75 -22.52 23.83 4.84
C TYR A 75 -23.71 22.88 4.67
N GLU A 76 -24.90 23.40 4.34
CA GLU A 76 -26.09 22.56 4.09
C GLU A 76 -25.91 21.68 2.85
N ALA A 77 -25.30 22.21 1.80
CA ALA A 77 -25.01 21.46 0.57
C ALA A 77 -23.87 20.44 0.77
N VAL A 78 -22.90 20.75 1.64
CA VAL A 78 -21.86 19.79 2.04
C VAL A 78 -22.49 18.61 2.77
N GLU A 79 -23.35 18.87 3.75
CA GLU A 79 -24.00 17.84 4.54
C GLU A 79 -24.89 16.92 3.68
N GLU A 80 -25.59 17.46 2.68
CA GLU A 80 -26.37 16.67 1.72
C GLU A 80 -25.53 15.71 0.87
N ARG A 81 -24.23 15.99 0.70
CA ARG A 81 -23.31 15.22 -0.14
C ARG A 81 -22.35 14.34 0.64
N LEU A 82 -22.18 14.60 1.94
CA LEU A 82 -21.15 14.00 2.75
C LEU A 82 -21.26 12.48 2.83
N ASP A 83 -22.47 11.95 3.01
CA ASP A 83 -22.70 10.50 3.07
C ASP A 83 -22.27 9.79 1.78
N ALA A 84 -22.55 10.40 0.63
CA ALA A 84 -22.14 9.86 -0.67
C ALA A 84 -20.62 9.92 -0.82
N LEU A 85 -20.01 11.05 -0.48
CA LEU A 85 -18.56 11.21 -0.53
C LEU A 85 -17.83 10.21 0.40
N LYS A 86 -18.34 10.00 1.63
CA LYS A 86 -17.83 8.99 2.56
C LYS A 86 -17.85 7.60 1.92
N SER A 87 -18.99 7.20 1.34
CA SER A 87 -19.12 5.92 0.64
C SER A 87 -18.12 5.76 -0.52
N ASP A 88 -17.87 6.83 -1.28
CA ASP A 88 -16.93 6.80 -2.40
C ASP A 88 -15.47 6.70 -1.92
N VAL A 89 -15.13 7.42 -0.84
CA VAL A 89 -13.80 7.34 -0.22
C VAL A 89 -13.57 5.96 0.40
N ASP A 90 -14.53 5.40 1.12
CA ASP A 90 -14.45 4.05 1.71
C ASP A 90 -14.26 2.98 0.61
N THR A 91 -14.94 3.16 -0.52
CA THR A 91 -14.78 2.29 -1.69
C THR A 91 -13.38 2.41 -2.27
N ALA A 92 -12.87 3.64 -2.43
CA ALA A 92 -11.53 3.88 -2.92
C ALA A 92 -10.45 3.32 -1.97
N GLU A 93 -10.61 3.50 -0.66
CA GLU A 93 -9.75 2.90 0.37
C GLU A 93 -9.74 1.37 0.22
N THR A 94 -10.91 0.75 0.17
CA THR A 94 -11.05 -0.70 0.03
C THR A 94 -10.34 -1.23 -1.22
N LEU A 95 -10.50 -0.56 -2.36
CA LEU A 95 -9.82 -0.93 -3.62
C LEU A 95 -8.30 -0.81 -3.49
N VAL A 96 -7.81 0.27 -2.89
CA VAL A 96 -6.39 0.49 -2.64
C VAL A 96 -5.83 -0.60 -1.72
N GLN A 97 -6.49 -0.88 -0.60
CA GLN A 97 -6.08 -1.91 0.35
C GLN A 97 -6.04 -3.30 -0.28
N ASN A 98 -7.07 -3.65 -1.07
CA ASN A 98 -7.10 -4.92 -1.80
C ASN A 98 -5.92 -5.04 -2.77
N ARG A 99 -5.64 -3.98 -3.54
CA ARG A 99 -4.51 -3.99 -4.46
C ARG A 99 -3.17 -4.15 -3.73
N ILE A 100 -2.98 -3.42 -2.63
CA ILE A 100 -1.78 -3.54 -1.80
C ILE A 100 -1.66 -4.96 -1.22
N GLN A 101 -2.76 -5.56 -0.78
CA GLN A 101 -2.78 -6.93 -0.27
C GLN A 101 -2.35 -7.95 -1.34
N GLU A 102 -2.81 -7.82 -2.59
CA GLU A 102 -2.35 -8.66 -3.70
C GLU A 102 -0.84 -8.55 -3.93
N LEU A 103 -0.32 -7.31 -3.94
CA LEU A 103 1.12 -7.05 -4.12
C LEU A 103 1.95 -7.65 -2.99
N ARG A 104 1.47 -7.52 -1.75
CA ARG A 104 2.07 -8.11 -0.57
C ARG A 104 2.11 -9.63 -0.66
N LEU A 105 1.01 -10.28 -1.05
CA LEU A 105 0.95 -11.73 -1.21
C LEU A 105 1.94 -12.22 -2.26
N LYS A 106 2.02 -11.52 -3.41
CA LYS A 106 2.99 -11.85 -4.48
C LYS A 106 4.44 -11.75 -3.97
N HIS A 107 4.78 -10.66 -3.28
CA HIS A 107 6.13 -10.49 -2.72
C HIS A 107 6.41 -11.48 -1.59
N ASN A 108 5.41 -11.80 -0.77
CA ASN A 108 5.55 -12.77 0.31
C ASN A 108 5.86 -14.17 -0.22
N SER A 109 5.18 -14.60 -1.29
CA SER A 109 5.49 -15.85 -2.00
C SER A 109 6.94 -15.85 -2.50
N THR A 110 7.38 -14.74 -3.10
CA THR A 110 8.75 -14.57 -3.60
C THR A 110 9.78 -14.70 -2.46
N VAL A 111 9.55 -14.03 -1.33
CA VAL A 111 10.46 -14.06 -0.17
C VAL A 111 10.46 -15.42 0.52
N THR A 112 9.32 -16.08 0.56
CA THR A 112 9.21 -17.46 1.06
C THR A 112 10.04 -18.41 0.20
N ALA A 113 9.99 -18.26 -1.13
CA ALA A 113 10.80 -19.05 -2.04
C ALA A 113 12.31 -18.71 -1.91
N MET A 114 12.68 -17.44 -1.74
CA MET A 114 14.05 -17.02 -1.40
C MET A 114 14.53 -17.66 -0.10
N ARG A 115 13.70 -17.73 0.94
CA ARG A 115 14.03 -18.39 2.21
C ARG A 115 14.27 -19.88 2.05
N ARG A 116 13.39 -20.60 1.35
CA ARG A 116 13.56 -22.03 1.08
C ARG A 116 14.83 -22.32 0.29
N LEU A 117 15.16 -21.47 -0.67
CA LEU A 117 16.42 -21.57 -1.39
C LEU A 117 17.62 -21.32 -0.46
N ASN A 118 17.56 -20.24 0.33
CA ASN A 118 18.65 -19.85 1.21
C ASN A 118 18.92 -20.85 2.34
N GLU A 119 17.94 -21.64 2.78
CA GLU A 119 18.14 -22.78 3.70
C GLU A 119 19.14 -23.84 3.17
N ARG A 120 19.46 -23.80 1.87
CA ARG A 120 20.39 -24.74 1.22
C ARG A 120 21.71 -24.10 0.83
N VAL A 121 21.63 -22.92 0.22
CA VAL A 121 22.82 -22.24 -0.31
C VAL A 121 23.49 -21.34 0.71
N GLU A 122 22.79 -20.99 1.79
CA GLU A 122 23.28 -20.21 2.95
C GLU A 122 24.03 -18.92 2.56
N ARG A 123 23.57 -18.23 1.52
CA ARG A 123 24.25 -17.05 0.96
C ARG A 123 23.85 -15.74 1.63
N VAL A 124 22.59 -15.65 2.07
CA VAL A 124 22.06 -14.48 2.74
C VAL A 124 21.66 -14.80 4.18
N SER A 125 21.51 -13.77 5.00
CA SER A 125 21.04 -13.95 6.36
C SER A 125 19.58 -14.39 6.41
N SER A 126 19.32 -15.58 6.97
CA SER A 126 17.95 -16.07 7.23
C SER A 126 17.17 -15.14 8.16
N MET A 127 17.84 -14.35 9.00
CA MET A 127 17.19 -13.32 9.81
C MET A 127 16.68 -12.16 8.95
N ARG A 128 17.47 -11.69 7.96
CA ARG A 128 17.05 -10.62 7.03
C ARG A 128 15.82 -11.04 6.22
N LEU A 129 15.80 -12.27 5.70
CA LEU A 129 14.64 -12.81 4.97
C LEU A 129 13.39 -12.93 5.87
N LYS A 130 13.53 -13.38 7.12
CA LYS A 130 12.42 -13.46 8.07
C LYS A 130 11.86 -12.08 8.45
N MET A 131 12.72 -11.07 8.59
CA MET A 131 12.27 -9.70 8.83
C MET A 131 11.43 -9.20 7.67
N LEU A 132 11.89 -9.42 6.43
CA LEU A 132 11.17 -8.96 5.24
C LEU A 132 9.86 -9.73 5.02
N GLU A 133 9.83 -11.04 5.28
CA GLU A 133 8.60 -11.84 5.34
C GLU A 133 7.64 -11.32 6.43
N GLY A 134 8.17 -10.96 7.60
CA GLY A 134 7.42 -10.37 8.70
C GLY A 134 6.77 -9.05 8.31
N LEU A 135 7.51 -8.14 7.67
CA LEU A 135 7.02 -6.86 7.17
C LEU A 135 5.92 -7.03 6.11
N LEU A 136 6.07 -8.01 5.21
CA LEU A 136 5.06 -8.31 4.21
C LEU A 136 3.79 -8.94 4.82
N ASN A 137 3.92 -9.70 5.91
CA ASN A 137 2.79 -10.31 6.62
C ASN A 137 2.07 -9.32 7.55
N ASP A 138 2.82 -8.42 8.20
CA ASP A 138 2.32 -7.47 9.19
C ASP A 138 2.66 -6.04 8.75
N TRP A 139 1.74 -5.44 8.00
CA TRP A 139 1.91 -4.16 7.29
C TRP A 139 1.77 -2.96 8.22
N ARG A 140 2.65 -2.87 9.22
CA ARG A 140 2.65 -1.81 10.24
C ARG A 140 3.47 -0.60 9.79
N TRP A 141 2.97 0.11 8.79
CA TRP A 141 3.65 1.27 8.22
C TRP A 141 3.47 2.55 9.04
N LYS A 142 2.35 2.71 9.75
CA LYS A 142 1.98 3.97 10.44
C LYS A 142 3.09 4.48 11.35
N GLU A 143 3.68 3.62 12.18
CA GLU A 143 4.75 4.00 13.11
C GLU A 143 5.97 4.59 12.39
N GLN A 144 6.29 4.10 11.19
CA GLN A 144 7.44 4.55 10.40
C GLN A 144 7.13 5.83 9.61
N VAL A 145 5.86 6.07 9.29
CA VAL A 145 5.44 7.24 8.51
C VAL A 145 5.15 8.44 9.40
N TYR A 146 4.39 8.24 10.48
CA TYR A 146 4.06 9.31 11.43
C TYR A 146 5.23 9.63 12.37
N MET A 147 6.12 8.66 12.65
CA MET A 147 7.31 8.86 13.51
C MET A 147 7.02 9.49 14.89
N GLY A 148 5.79 9.34 15.41
CA GLY A 148 5.35 9.94 16.66
C GLY A 148 4.97 11.42 16.58
N ASP A 149 4.88 11.99 15.37
CA ASP A 149 4.37 13.32 15.08
C ASP A 149 3.02 13.20 14.33
N GLU A 150 1.93 13.19 15.10
CA GLU A 150 0.56 13.12 14.58
C GLU A 150 0.12 14.45 13.91
N ASP A 151 0.85 15.55 14.17
CA ASP A 151 0.57 16.88 13.62
C ASP A 151 1.41 17.18 12.35
N ALA A 152 2.18 16.20 11.86
CA ALA A 152 2.99 16.35 10.67
C ALA A 152 2.11 16.63 9.45
N ASN A 153 2.53 17.57 8.59
CA ASN A 153 1.79 17.85 7.37
C ASN A 153 1.87 16.69 6.36
N LEU A 154 0.86 16.58 5.50
CA LEU A 154 0.73 15.53 4.49
C LEU A 154 1.97 15.38 3.58
N ASP A 155 2.64 16.47 3.21
CA ASP A 155 3.81 16.37 2.33
C ASP A 155 5.02 15.74 3.04
N THR A 156 5.23 16.06 4.33
CA THR A 156 6.22 15.37 5.17
C THR A 156 5.87 13.88 5.30
N LEU A 157 4.60 13.56 5.60
CA LEU A 157 4.16 12.17 5.73
C LEU A 157 4.35 11.38 4.42
N LYS A 158 4.09 12.00 3.27
CA LYS A 158 4.33 11.39 1.95
C LYS A 158 5.81 11.15 1.68
N GLU A 159 6.70 12.03 2.16
CA GLU A 159 8.13 11.79 2.06
C GLU A 159 8.54 10.59 2.92
N ASN A 160 8.12 10.56 4.18
CA ASN A 160 8.40 9.44 5.09
C ASN A 160 7.88 8.10 4.52
N ALA A 161 6.67 8.10 3.97
CA ALA A 161 6.08 6.92 3.32
C ALA A 161 6.89 6.46 2.10
N ARG A 162 7.43 7.41 1.32
CA ARG A 162 8.28 7.10 0.16
C ARG A 162 9.62 6.54 0.60
N GLU A 163 10.32 7.23 1.50
CA GLU A 163 11.62 6.80 2.03
C GLU A 163 11.52 5.40 2.63
N TYR A 164 10.50 5.15 3.47
CA TYR A 164 10.27 3.83 4.04
C TYR A 164 10.03 2.76 2.98
N GLY A 165 9.21 3.04 1.95
CA GLY A 165 9.00 2.11 0.85
C GLY A 165 10.26 1.86 0.01
N GLU A 166 11.12 2.86 -0.19
CA GLU A 166 12.40 2.74 -0.89
C GLU A 166 13.43 1.94 -0.08
N ASP A 167 13.45 2.09 1.24
CA ASP A 167 14.29 1.29 2.14
C ASP A 167 13.88 -0.18 2.09
N MET A 168 12.57 -0.46 2.18
CA MET A 168 12.04 -1.83 2.05
C MET A 168 12.41 -2.43 0.68
N ARG A 169 12.33 -1.63 -0.38
CA ARG A 169 12.70 -2.07 -1.73
C ARG A 169 14.18 -2.37 -1.82
N SER A 170 15.03 -1.49 -1.33
CA SER A 170 16.47 -1.66 -1.34
C SER A 170 16.88 -2.93 -0.59
N ALA A 171 16.30 -3.16 0.59
CA ALA A 171 16.53 -4.39 1.35
C ALA A 171 16.08 -5.65 0.59
N PHE A 172 14.96 -5.60 -0.13
CA PHE A 172 14.49 -6.70 -0.96
C PHE A 172 15.44 -6.98 -2.14
N ASP A 173 15.79 -5.93 -2.90
CA ASP A 173 16.65 -6.04 -4.08
C ASP A 173 18.07 -6.48 -3.70
N GLU A 174 18.61 -6.01 -2.56
CA GLU A 174 19.89 -6.48 -2.02
C GLU A 174 19.86 -7.98 -1.70
N LEU A 175 18.83 -8.45 -1.00
CA LEU A 175 18.71 -9.88 -0.67
C LEU A 175 18.51 -10.73 -1.92
N LYS A 176 17.82 -10.19 -2.93
CA LYS A 176 17.68 -10.82 -4.24
C LYS A 176 19.06 -10.91 -4.90
N GLU A 177 19.77 -9.81 -5.05
CA GLU A 177 21.08 -9.81 -5.71
C GLU A 177 22.14 -10.65 -4.95
N GLU A 178 22.19 -10.61 -3.62
CA GLU A 178 23.12 -11.44 -2.84
C GLU A 178 22.83 -12.95 -3.00
N LEU A 179 21.55 -13.34 -3.09
CA LEU A 179 21.16 -14.74 -3.23
C LEU A 179 21.39 -15.27 -4.64
N PHE A 180 21.13 -14.45 -5.65
CA PHE A 180 21.07 -14.85 -7.06
C PHE A 180 22.23 -14.37 -7.93
N GLY A 181 22.91 -13.30 -7.54
CA GLY A 181 24.04 -12.71 -8.29
C GLY A 181 25.23 -13.66 -8.46
N ALA A 182 25.30 -14.71 -7.63
CA ALA A 182 26.28 -15.79 -7.78
C ALA A 182 26.05 -16.67 -9.03
N TYR A 183 24.84 -16.65 -9.61
CA TYR A 183 24.52 -17.44 -10.79
C TYR A 183 24.83 -16.68 -12.09
N PRO A 184 25.27 -17.39 -13.15
CA PRO A 184 25.39 -16.82 -14.50
C PRO A 184 24.08 -16.20 -14.98
N ASP A 185 24.17 -15.12 -15.75
CA ASP A 185 23.01 -14.36 -16.24
C ASP A 185 22.03 -15.27 -17.01
N GLU A 186 22.54 -16.28 -17.71
CA GLU A 186 21.76 -17.22 -18.52
C GLU A 186 20.74 -18.04 -17.71
N ILE A 187 21.04 -18.30 -16.43
CA ILE A 187 20.13 -19.03 -15.52
C ILE A 187 19.55 -18.15 -14.42
N ARG A 188 20.12 -16.97 -14.16
CA ARG A 188 19.64 -16.04 -13.13
C ARG A 188 18.19 -15.63 -13.38
N ASP A 189 17.85 -15.28 -14.62
CA ASP A 189 16.48 -14.92 -15.02
C ASP A 189 15.51 -16.09 -14.90
N LEU A 190 15.96 -17.32 -15.16
CA LEU A 190 15.13 -18.51 -14.96
C LEU A 190 14.81 -18.72 -13.48
N ILE A 191 15.80 -18.55 -12.62
CA ILE A 191 15.62 -18.70 -11.17
C ILE A 191 14.68 -17.62 -10.64
N TYR A 192 14.77 -16.37 -11.13
CA TYR A 192 13.82 -15.32 -10.80
C TYR A 192 12.39 -15.70 -11.15
N ARG A 193 12.16 -16.19 -12.37
CA ARG A 193 10.83 -16.61 -12.84
C ARG A 193 10.25 -17.75 -11.99
N MET A 194 11.05 -18.74 -11.62
CA MET A 194 10.60 -19.84 -10.77
C MET A 194 10.14 -19.39 -9.38
N ILE A 195 10.81 -18.40 -8.81
CA ILE A 195 10.54 -17.91 -7.45
C ILE A 195 9.36 -16.95 -7.45
N GLU A 196 9.10 -16.29 -8.58
CA GLU A 196 7.88 -15.53 -8.85
C GLU A 196 6.68 -16.42 -9.25
N ASP A 197 6.79 -17.75 -9.02
CA ASP A 197 5.77 -18.77 -9.26
C ASP A 197 5.39 -18.96 -10.75
N GLU A 198 6.29 -18.59 -11.67
CA GLU A 198 6.13 -18.94 -13.08
C GLU A 198 6.57 -20.38 -13.32
N ARG A 199 5.64 -21.21 -13.83
CA ARG A 199 5.96 -22.57 -14.26
C ARG A 199 6.88 -22.53 -15.48
N LEU A 200 8.11 -22.97 -15.30
CA LEU A 200 9.04 -23.22 -16.41
C LEU A 200 8.84 -24.64 -16.95
N SER A 201 8.57 -24.74 -18.25
CA SER A 201 8.64 -26.03 -18.95
C SER A 201 10.09 -26.36 -19.27
N TYR A 202 10.49 -27.62 -19.08
CA TYR A 202 11.80 -28.10 -19.50
C TYR A 202 12.04 -27.87 -21.00
N ALA A 203 10.98 -27.96 -21.81
CA ALA A 203 11.03 -27.79 -23.26
C ALA A 203 11.43 -26.37 -23.70
N ASP A 204 11.14 -25.36 -22.86
CA ASP A 204 11.40 -23.95 -23.15
C ASP A 204 12.85 -23.53 -22.80
N LEU A 205 13.63 -24.42 -22.19
CA LEU A 205 15.01 -24.17 -21.80
C LEU A 205 15.97 -24.53 -22.94
N THR A 206 16.95 -23.65 -23.18
CA THR A 206 18.08 -23.96 -24.06
C THR A 206 18.96 -25.06 -23.48
N ASP A 207 19.73 -25.75 -24.32
CA ASP A 207 20.65 -26.81 -23.86
C ASP A 207 21.71 -26.27 -22.88
N ASP A 208 22.17 -25.03 -23.09
CA ASP A 208 23.10 -24.36 -22.18
C ASP A 208 22.46 -24.05 -20.82
N GLN A 209 21.22 -23.56 -20.81
CA GLN A 209 20.48 -23.35 -19.56
C GLN A 209 20.23 -24.65 -18.79
N ARG A 210 19.84 -25.72 -19.49
CA ARG A 210 19.65 -27.05 -18.88
C ARG A 210 20.94 -27.57 -18.25
N ARG A 211 22.08 -27.39 -18.93
CA ARG A 211 23.40 -27.78 -18.41
C ARG A 211 23.77 -26.96 -17.18
N LEU A 212 23.66 -25.63 -17.26
CA LEU A 212 24.00 -24.73 -16.15
C LEU A 212 23.12 -24.97 -14.92
N LEU A 213 21.82 -25.20 -15.09
CA LEU A 213 20.93 -25.59 -13.99
C LEU A 213 21.31 -26.96 -13.39
N ALA A 214 21.68 -27.93 -14.23
CA ALA A 214 22.11 -29.24 -13.77
C ALA A 214 23.47 -29.24 -13.06
N GLU A 215 24.33 -28.26 -13.35
CA GLU A 215 25.63 -28.06 -12.69
C GLU A 215 25.54 -27.16 -11.45
N SER A 216 24.43 -26.43 -11.29
CA SER A 216 24.19 -25.54 -10.15
C SER A 216 23.80 -26.29 -8.87
N ASP A 217 24.02 -25.64 -7.73
CA ASP A 217 23.64 -26.13 -6.39
C ASP A 217 22.13 -26.12 -6.13
N ILE A 218 21.32 -25.70 -7.11
CA ILE A 218 19.85 -25.69 -7.05
C ILE A 218 19.19 -26.81 -7.86
N ARG A 219 19.97 -27.62 -8.59
CA ARG A 219 19.48 -28.72 -9.44
C ARG A 219 18.39 -29.56 -8.79
N GLU A 220 18.57 -29.94 -7.53
CA GLU A 220 17.68 -30.88 -6.82
C GLU A 220 16.32 -30.28 -6.45
N TYR A 221 16.09 -28.99 -6.68
CA TYR A 221 14.88 -28.28 -6.27
C TYR A 221 14.10 -27.63 -7.41
N ILE A 222 14.64 -27.70 -8.62
CA ILE A 222 13.89 -27.29 -9.80
C ILE A 222 12.92 -28.43 -10.13
N GLU A 223 11.67 -28.29 -9.70
CA GLU A 223 10.56 -29.10 -10.24
C GLU A 223 10.35 -28.71 -11.71
N LEU A 224 11.24 -29.17 -12.59
CA LEU A 224 11.03 -29.11 -14.02
C LEU A 224 9.94 -30.11 -14.34
N THR A 225 8.73 -29.60 -14.51
CA THR A 225 7.65 -30.40 -15.07
C THR A 225 8.00 -30.73 -16.52
N LEU A 226 8.22 -32.02 -16.78
CA LEU A 226 8.31 -32.58 -18.12
C LEU A 226 6.88 -32.57 -18.70
N SER A 227 6.46 -31.46 -19.32
CA SER A 227 5.29 -31.48 -20.22
C SER A 227 5.75 -31.68 -21.64
#